data_AF-A0AA86AMP1-F1
#
_entry.id   AF-A0AA86AMP1-F1
#
_cell.length_a   1.000
_cell.length_b   1.000
_cell.length_c   1.000
_cell.angle_alpha   90.00
_cell.angle_beta   90.00
_cell.angle_gamma   90.00
#
_symmetry.space_group_name_H-M   'P 1'
#
loop_
_entity.id
_entity.type
_entity.pdbx_description
1 polymer ?
#
loop_
_entity_poly.entity_id
_entity_poly.type
_entity_poly.pdbx_seq_one_letter_code
_entity_poly.pdbx_strand_id
1 'polypeptide(L)'
;MLDGNITQETIGMSKEAYQLWDTTIKIGLGALISGVISYLVTMKNHTHEINKLDRTHKSESQKYKLQMKIKILENTQNQIDEFSMVCEQFLDILLTCKNRNILSCPELEKKDKLMYKKYQTTQNALSIEFGNLRKACSKLTLLGFYSSTKKIKEMSDIIVDEYNRLNKQNEIFMNNIEYNIFRDNFAQAQIEYYIAINKDFEKLQ
;
A
#
# COMPACT_ATOMS: atom_id res chain seq x y z
N MET A 1 -38.41 16.12 7.50
CA MET A 1 -37.44 16.53 6.45
C MET A 1 -36.32 17.30 7.13
N LEU A 2 -35.31 16.64 7.70
CA LEU A 2 -34.06 17.29 8.19
C LEU A 2 -32.90 16.28 8.45
N ASP A 3 -33.01 15.00 8.06
CA ASP A 3 -31.95 13.98 8.30
C ASP A 3 -31.02 13.73 7.10
N GLY A 4 -31.18 14.47 5.99
CA GLY A 4 -30.42 14.24 4.76
C GLY A 4 -29.06 14.96 4.67
N ASN A 5 -28.82 15.99 5.48
CA ASN A 5 -27.63 16.84 5.35
C ASN A 5 -26.47 16.47 6.29
N ILE A 6 -26.77 15.97 7.50
CA ILE A 6 -25.75 15.69 8.52
C ILE A 6 -24.89 14.47 8.12
N THR A 7 -25.46 13.49 7.41
CA THR A 7 -24.74 12.30 6.95
C THR A 7 -23.82 12.57 5.76
N GLN A 8 -24.14 13.51 4.87
CA GLN A 8 -23.27 13.83 3.73
C GLN A 8 -22.07 14.71 4.12
N GLU A 9 -22.25 15.67 5.04
CA GLU A 9 -21.13 16.50 5.54
C GLU A 9 -20.10 15.67 6.33
N THR A 10 -20.56 14.74 7.18
CA THR A 10 -19.66 13.93 8.01
C THR A 10 -18.85 12.92 7.17
N ILE A 11 -19.42 12.40 6.08
CA ILE A 11 -18.73 11.50 5.14
C ILE A 11 -17.79 12.29 4.20
N GLY A 12 -18.15 13.53 3.85
CA GLY A 12 -17.29 14.42 3.06
C GLY A 12 -16.03 14.84 3.83
N MET A 13 -16.19 15.25 5.08
CA MET A 13 -15.07 15.62 5.96
C MET A 13 -14.13 14.44 6.24
N SER A 14 -14.65 13.22 6.37
CA SER A 14 -13.80 12.04 6.56
C SER A 14 -12.99 11.75 5.30
N LYS A 15 -13.60 11.78 4.11
CA LYS A 15 -12.92 11.51 2.83
C LYS A 15 -11.77 12.48 2.54
N GLU A 16 -11.97 13.78 2.78
CA GLU A 16 -10.93 14.81 2.60
C GLU A 16 -9.81 14.65 3.63
N ALA A 17 -10.16 14.41 4.90
CA ALA A 17 -9.17 14.10 5.92
C ALA A 17 -8.37 12.83 5.57
N TYR A 18 -9.02 11.76 5.13
CA TYR A 18 -8.37 10.50 4.74
C TYR A 18 -7.39 10.69 3.58
N GLN A 19 -7.77 11.42 2.52
CA GLN A 19 -6.88 11.72 1.42
C GLN A 19 -5.67 12.56 1.85
N LEU A 20 -5.90 13.52 2.75
CA LEU A 20 -4.82 14.34 3.31
C LEU A 20 -3.87 13.51 4.17
N TRP A 21 -4.40 12.61 5.00
CA TRP A 21 -3.62 11.73 5.87
C TRP A 21 -2.83 10.68 5.10
N ASP A 22 -3.43 9.98 4.13
CA ASP A 22 -2.72 9.01 3.28
C ASP A 22 -1.57 9.66 2.51
N THR A 23 -1.84 10.81 1.88
CA THR A 23 -0.84 11.59 1.13
C THR A 23 0.28 12.07 2.06
N THR A 24 -0.06 12.60 3.23
CA THR A 24 0.92 13.14 4.20
C THR A 24 1.81 12.02 4.76
N ILE A 25 1.24 10.87 5.10
CA ILE A 25 2.01 9.77 5.69
C ILE A 25 2.91 9.10 4.63
N LYS A 26 2.43 8.94 3.40
CA LYS A 26 3.21 8.37 2.30
C LYS A 26 4.37 9.28 1.86
N ILE A 27 4.13 10.59 1.77
CA ILE A 27 5.18 11.59 1.57
C ILE A 27 6.17 11.57 2.74
N GLY A 28 5.66 11.44 3.97
CA GLY A 28 6.48 11.31 5.18
C GLY A 28 7.47 10.15 5.10
N LEU A 29 7.02 8.96 4.69
CA LEU A 29 7.89 7.78 4.56
C LEU A 29 8.96 7.95 3.48
N GLY A 30 8.61 8.52 2.31
CA GLY A 30 9.57 8.81 1.25
C GLY A 30 10.61 9.88 1.66
N ALA A 31 10.16 10.93 2.34
CA ALA A 31 11.02 11.99 2.88
C ALA A 31 11.95 11.46 3.98
N LEU A 32 11.47 10.54 4.81
CA LEU A 32 12.24 9.91 5.87
C LEU A 32 13.35 9.01 5.31
N ILE A 33 13.02 8.18 4.31
CA ILE A 33 14.00 7.31 3.63
C ILE A 33 15.08 8.17 2.96
N SER A 34 14.70 9.20 2.21
CA SER A 34 15.62 10.11 1.52
C SER A 34 16.49 10.92 2.50
N GLY A 35 15.92 11.39 3.60
CA GLY A 35 16.65 12.14 4.64
C GLY A 35 17.78 11.32 5.27
N VAL A 36 17.56 10.03 5.57
CA VAL A 36 18.61 9.14 6.09
C VAL A 36 19.72 8.93 5.06
N ILE A 37 19.39 8.80 3.77
CA ILE A 37 20.38 8.68 2.69
C ILE A 37 21.22 9.94 2.58
N SER A 38 20.61 11.12 2.56
CA SER A 38 21.31 12.40 2.50
C SER A 38 22.25 12.58 3.70
N TYR A 39 21.82 12.20 4.91
CA TYR A 39 22.68 12.22 6.10
C TYR A 39 23.90 11.30 5.97
N LEU A 40 23.70 10.07 5.48
CA LEU A 40 24.78 9.10 5.27
C LEU A 40 25.79 9.55 4.20
N VAL A 41 25.31 10.15 3.11
CA VAL A 41 26.16 10.70 2.04
C VAL A 41 26.97 11.89 2.56
N THR A 42 26.37 12.80 3.32
CA THR A 42 27.07 13.96 3.90
C THR A 42 28.15 13.53 4.90
N MET A 43 27.88 12.53 5.74
CA MET A 43 28.90 11.97 6.64
C MET A 43 30.10 11.33 5.91
N LYS A 44 29.90 10.81 4.69
CA LYS A 44 30.97 10.21 3.86
C LYS A 44 32.05 11.22 3.47
N ASN A 45 31.69 12.51 3.40
CA ASN A 45 32.60 13.57 2.93
C ASN A 45 33.50 14.15 4.03
N HIS A 46 33.39 13.71 5.29
CA HIS A 46 33.94 14.48 6.41
C HIS A 46 34.74 13.71 7.46
N THR A 47 35.67 12.80 7.13
CA THR A 47 36.55 12.28 8.20
C THR A 47 37.95 11.78 7.82
N HIS A 48 38.97 12.39 8.46
CA HIS A 48 40.42 12.20 8.33
C HIS A 48 41.06 11.31 9.45
N GLU A 49 41.87 10.33 9.06
CA GLU A 49 43.03 9.66 9.71
C GLU A 49 43.06 8.86 11.05
N ILE A 50 43.38 7.56 10.86
CA ILE A 50 44.41 6.66 11.45
C ILE A 50 44.26 6.02 12.85
N ASN A 51 43.80 6.66 13.93
CA ASN A 51 43.31 5.90 15.12
C ASN A 51 41.88 5.36 14.93
N LYS A 52 41.40 5.56 13.71
CA LYS A 52 40.08 5.31 13.17
C LYS A 52 39.89 3.87 12.76
N LEU A 53 40.89 3.11 12.32
CA LEU A 53 40.68 1.91 11.50
C LEU A 53 39.69 0.87 12.07
N ASP A 54 39.78 0.50 13.35
CA ASP A 54 38.85 -0.48 13.97
C ASP A 54 37.46 0.09 14.28
N ARG A 55 37.39 1.35 14.75
CA ARG A 55 36.12 2.06 14.96
C ARG A 55 35.45 2.40 13.63
N THR A 56 36.24 2.71 12.63
CA THR A 56 35.88 2.98 11.23
C THR A 56 35.42 1.71 10.57
N HIS A 57 36.07 0.55 10.74
CA HIS A 57 35.57 -0.71 10.20
C HIS A 57 34.25 -1.14 10.84
N LYS A 58 34.09 -1.00 12.16
CA LYS A 58 32.78 -1.21 12.80
C LYS A 58 31.73 -0.20 12.32
N SER A 59 32.10 1.08 12.20
CA SER A 59 31.25 2.14 11.64
C SER A 59 30.88 1.87 10.18
N GLU A 60 31.83 1.44 9.35
CA GLU A 60 31.65 1.16 7.92
C GLU A 60 30.81 -0.09 7.73
N SER A 61 31.01 -1.13 8.54
CA SER A 61 30.16 -2.33 8.54
C SER A 61 28.73 -2.00 8.96
N GLN A 62 28.55 -1.18 10.00
CA GLN A 62 27.23 -0.71 10.43
C GLN A 62 26.57 0.18 9.38
N LYS A 63 27.32 1.10 8.76
CA LYS A 63 26.85 1.95 7.66
C LYS A 63 26.44 1.12 6.45
N TYR A 64 27.24 0.13 6.07
CA TYR A 64 26.93 -0.78 4.97
C TYR A 64 25.66 -1.59 5.26
N LYS A 65 25.52 -2.11 6.48
CA LYS A 65 24.28 -2.78 6.92
C LYS A 65 23.08 -1.84 6.83
N LEU A 66 23.20 -0.60 7.30
CA LEU A 66 22.12 0.38 7.23
C LEU A 66 21.76 0.75 5.79
N GLN A 67 22.74 0.99 4.92
CA GLN A 67 22.51 1.22 3.49
C GLN A 67 21.80 0.05 2.82
N MET A 68 22.19 -1.19 3.15
CA MET A 68 21.53 -2.38 2.64
C MET A 68 20.08 -2.47 3.13
N LYS A 69 19.82 -2.18 4.41
CA LYS A 69 18.46 -2.12 4.95
C LYS A 69 17.61 -1.07 4.25
N ILE A 70 18.15 0.13 4.02
CA ILE A 70 17.46 1.21 3.29
C ILE A 70 17.14 0.77 1.86
N LYS A 71 18.11 0.18 1.14
CA LYS A 71 17.89 -0.31 -0.22
C LYS A 71 16.81 -1.41 -0.27
N ILE A 72 16.78 -2.29 0.73
CA ILE A 72 15.72 -3.29 0.88
C ILE A 72 14.37 -2.57 1.09
N LEU A 73 14.32 -1.54 1.92
CA LEU A 73 13.10 -0.76 2.17
C LEU A 73 12.60 -0.01 0.94
N GLU A 74 13.48 0.67 0.18
CA GLU A 74 13.11 1.33 -1.08
C GLU A 74 12.51 0.35 -2.08
N ASN A 75 13.17 -0.80 -2.25
CA ASN A 75 12.67 -1.82 -3.16
C ASN A 75 11.34 -2.40 -2.68
N THR A 76 11.20 -2.62 -1.37
CA THR A 76 9.95 -3.10 -0.75
C THR A 76 8.84 -2.07 -0.96
N GLN A 77 9.12 -0.78 -0.74
CA GLN A 77 8.15 0.29 -0.90
C GLN A 77 7.63 0.36 -2.34
N ASN A 78 8.53 0.26 -3.34
CA ASN A 78 8.11 0.22 -4.74
C ASN A 78 7.14 -0.94 -5.04
N GLN A 79 7.43 -2.15 -4.52
CA GLN A 79 6.54 -3.30 -4.70
C GLN A 79 5.17 -3.10 -4.04
N ILE A 80 5.13 -2.41 -2.91
CA ILE A 80 3.90 -2.12 -2.17
C ILE A 80 3.09 -1.04 -2.89
N ASP A 81 3.76 -0.06 -3.49
CA ASP A 81 3.14 1.00 -4.28
C ASP A 81 2.57 0.45 -5.59
N GLU A 82 3.29 -0.45 -6.27
CA GLU A 82 2.79 -1.17 -7.44
C GLU A 82 1.52 -1.98 -7.10
N PHE A 83 1.55 -2.75 -6.02
CA PHE A 83 0.37 -3.46 -5.52
C PHE A 83 -0.80 -2.52 -5.21
N SER A 84 -0.54 -1.43 -4.48
CA SER A 84 -1.57 -0.46 -4.09
C SER A 84 -2.21 0.19 -5.32
N MET A 85 -1.41 0.57 -6.32
CA MET A 85 -1.90 1.15 -7.57
C MET A 85 -2.86 0.19 -8.30
N VAL A 86 -2.54 -1.10 -8.35
CA VAL A 86 -3.42 -2.10 -8.99
C VAL A 86 -4.69 -2.31 -8.17
N CYS A 87 -4.63 -2.24 -6.84
CA CYS A 87 -5.82 -2.29 -5.98
C CYS A 87 -6.76 -1.10 -6.21
N GLU A 88 -6.22 0.12 -6.34
CA GLU A 88 -7.01 1.30 -6.67
C GLU A 88 -7.70 1.18 -8.04
N GLN A 89 -6.98 0.71 -9.05
CA GLN A 89 -7.57 0.44 -10.37
C GLN A 89 -8.71 -0.58 -10.28
N PHE A 90 -8.57 -1.60 -9.43
CA PHE A 90 -9.61 -2.59 -9.21
C PHE A 90 -10.84 -1.96 -8.52
N LEU A 91 -10.63 -1.17 -7.47
CA LEU A 91 -11.69 -0.41 -6.77
C LEU A 91 -12.44 0.54 -7.70
N ASP A 92 -11.73 1.22 -8.61
CA ASP A 92 -12.32 2.14 -9.60
C ASP A 92 -13.22 1.41 -10.60
N ILE A 93 -12.82 0.20 -11.01
CA ILE A 93 -13.65 -0.64 -11.89
C ILE A 93 -14.92 -1.08 -11.15
N LEU A 94 -14.80 -1.52 -9.90
CA LEU A 94 -15.96 -1.88 -9.07
C LEU A 94 -16.90 -0.69 -8.86
N LEU A 95 -16.34 0.50 -8.59
CA LEU A 95 -17.11 1.75 -8.47
C LEU A 95 -17.84 2.08 -9.77
N THR A 96 -17.20 1.87 -10.91
CA THR A 96 -17.79 2.15 -12.21
C THR A 96 -18.93 1.17 -12.51
N CYS A 97 -18.76 -0.11 -12.20
CA CYS A 97 -19.81 -1.12 -12.33
C CYS A 97 -21.00 -0.77 -11.44
N LYS A 98 -20.74 -0.40 -10.19
CA LYS A 98 -21.72 0.12 -9.23
C LYS A 98 -22.50 1.31 -9.79
N ASN A 99 -21.82 2.37 -10.23
CA ASN A 99 -22.46 3.60 -10.72
C ASN A 99 -23.31 3.38 -11.97
N ARG A 100 -23.06 2.30 -12.72
CA ARG A 100 -23.80 1.92 -13.92
C ARG A 100 -24.84 0.84 -13.68
N ASN A 101 -25.07 0.46 -12.42
CA ASN A 101 -25.97 -0.63 -12.02
C ASN A 101 -25.68 -1.94 -12.78
N ILE A 102 -24.40 -2.26 -12.96
CA ILE A 102 -23.95 -3.54 -13.50
C ILE A 102 -23.77 -4.48 -12.33
N LEU A 103 -24.53 -5.59 -12.33
CA LEU A 103 -24.61 -6.48 -11.18
C LEU A 103 -23.66 -7.67 -11.28
N SER A 104 -23.13 -7.96 -12.48
CA SER A 104 -22.28 -9.12 -12.68
C SER A 104 -21.28 -8.98 -13.82
N CYS A 105 -20.23 -9.81 -13.84
CA CYS A 105 -19.26 -9.85 -14.93
C CYS A 105 -19.87 -10.21 -16.30
N PRO A 106 -20.85 -11.13 -16.47
CA PRO A 106 -21.45 -11.41 -17.78
C PRO A 106 -22.29 -10.24 -18.27
N GLU A 107 -22.89 -9.49 -17.35
CA GLU A 107 -23.58 -8.24 -17.68
C GLU A 107 -22.59 -7.15 -18.10
N LEU A 108 -21.44 -7.05 -17.42
CA LEU A 108 -20.35 -6.14 -17.77
C LEU A 108 -19.84 -6.42 -19.19
N GLU A 109 -19.58 -7.69 -19.53
CA GLU A 109 -19.14 -8.10 -20.86
C GLU A 109 -20.15 -7.70 -21.96
N LYS A 110 -21.45 -7.83 -21.67
CA LYS A 110 -22.52 -7.47 -22.61
C LYS A 110 -22.70 -5.97 -22.78
N LYS A 111 -22.67 -5.21 -21.67
CA LYS A 111 -22.96 -3.76 -21.65
C LYS A 111 -21.75 -2.89 -22.00
N ASP A 112 -20.55 -3.28 -21.59
CA ASP A 112 -19.32 -2.53 -21.80
C ASP A 112 -18.10 -3.46 -21.95
N LYS A 113 -17.88 -3.93 -23.18
CA LYS A 113 -16.74 -4.79 -23.53
C LYS A 113 -15.39 -4.17 -23.21
N LEU A 114 -15.26 -2.84 -23.32
CA LEU A 114 -14.00 -2.17 -23.05
C LEU A 114 -13.70 -2.21 -21.55
N MET A 115 -14.69 -1.93 -20.71
CA MET A 115 -14.57 -2.04 -19.26
C MET A 115 -14.33 -3.48 -18.82
N TYR A 116 -15.01 -4.45 -19.44
CA TYR A 116 -14.77 -5.87 -19.16
C TYR A 116 -13.32 -6.28 -19.45
N LYS A 117 -12.75 -5.83 -20.58
CA LYS A 117 -11.33 -6.08 -20.88
C LYS A 117 -10.39 -5.42 -19.86
N LYS A 118 -10.71 -4.21 -19.39
CA LYS A 118 -9.97 -3.55 -18.30
C LYS A 118 -10.05 -4.38 -17.01
N TYR A 119 -11.25 -4.83 -16.63
CA TYR A 119 -11.46 -5.70 -15.48
C TYR A 119 -10.58 -6.95 -15.54
N GLN A 120 -10.59 -7.70 -16.65
CA GLN A 120 -9.74 -8.88 -16.83
C GLN A 120 -8.24 -8.54 -16.74
N THR A 121 -7.83 -7.42 -17.33
CA THR A 121 -6.43 -6.96 -17.27
C THR A 121 -6.01 -6.65 -15.85
N THR A 122 -6.85 -5.94 -15.10
CA THR A 122 -6.60 -5.61 -13.68
C THR A 122 -6.62 -6.85 -12.80
N GLN A 123 -7.50 -7.82 -13.04
CA GLN A 123 -7.48 -9.10 -12.32
C GLN A 123 -6.18 -9.88 -12.53
N ASN A 124 -5.67 -9.92 -13.77
CA ASN A 124 -4.39 -10.54 -14.07
C ASN A 124 -3.23 -9.80 -13.38
N ALA A 125 -3.26 -8.47 -13.39
CA ALA A 125 -2.29 -7.64 -12.68
C ALA A 125 -2.32 -7.89 -11.16
N LEU A 126 -3.50 -7.98 -10.54
CA LEU A 126 -3.64 -8.32 -9.11
C LEU A 126 -2.97 -9.65 -8.78
N SER A 127 -3.18 -10.69 -9.61
CA SER A 127 -2.55 -11.99 -9.40
C SER A 127 -1.01 -11.90 -9.44
N ILE A 128 -0.45 -11.06 -10.30
CA ILE A 128 1.00 -10.84 -10.37
C ILE A 128 1.46 -10.10 -9.11
N GLU A 129 0.75 -9.05 -8.73
CA GLU A 129 1.14 -8.21 -7.60
C GLU A 129 1.00 -8.90 -6.25
N PHE A 130 0.09 -9.86 -6.08
CA PHE A 130 0.10 -10.72 -4.88
C PHE A 130 1.45 -11.46 -4.71
N GLY A 131 2.08 -11.85 -5.83
CA GLY A 131 3.41 -12.45 -5.82
C GLY A 131 4.49 -11.46 -5.40
N ASN A 132 4.42 -10.21 -5.86
CA ASN A 132 5.36 -9.15 -5.49
C ASN A 132 5.19 -8.71 -4.04
N LEU A 133 3.94 -8.61 -3.56
CA LEU A 133 3.61 -8.29 -2.18
C LEU A 133 4.16 -9.35 -1.22
N ARG A 134 4.09 -10.63 -1.58
CA ARG A 134 4.70 -11.71 -0.77
C ARG A 134 6.22 -11.54 -0.66
N LYS A 135 6.90 -11.12 -1.73
CA LYS A 135 8.34 -10.79 -1.70
C LYS A 135 8.61 -9.60 -0.79
N ALA A 136 7.77 -8.56 -0.85
CA ALA A 136 7.85 -7.39 0.03
C ALA A 136 7.68 -7.79 1.50
N CYS A 137 6.68 -8.60 1.82
CA CYS A 137 6.46 -9.16 3.16
C CYS A 137 7.67 -9.92 3.69
N SER A 138 8.29 -10.77 2.85
CA SER A 138 9.50 -11.50 3.23
C SER A 138 10.67 -10.56 3.52
N LYS A 139 10.85 -9.50 2.72
CA LYS A 139 11.88 -8.48 2.96
C LYS A 139 11.66 -7.71 4.26
N LEU A 140 10.43 -7.27 4.53
CA LEU A 140 10.07 -6.62 5.79
C LEU A 140 10.34 -7.55 6.99
N THR A 141 9.99 -8.83 6.86
CA THR A 141 10.26 -9.84 7.90
C THR A 141 11.76 -9.99 8.16
N LEU A 142 12.59 -10.02 7.11
CA LEU A 142 14.06 -10.08 7.25
C LEU A 142 14.63 -8.85 7.97
N LEU A 143 13.98 -7.69 7.85
CA LEU A 143 14.34 -6.47 8.58
C LEU A 143 13.82 -6.45 10.02
N GLY A 144 13.02 -7.43 10.43
CA GLY A 144 12.38 -7.49 11.75
C GLY A 144 11.08 -6.67 11.84
N PHE A 145 10.53 -6.23 10.71
CA PHE A 145 9.36 -5.36 10.64
C PHE A 145 8.05 -6.16 10.70
N TYR A 146 7.91 -7.00 11.74
CA TYR A 146 6.80 -7.94 11.87
C TYR A 146 5.44 -7.25 11.96
N SER A 147 5.37 -6.08 12.60
CA SER A 147 4.14 -5.30 12.71
C SER A 147 3.70 -4.81 11.33
N SER A 148 4.63 -4.22 10.57
CA SER A 148 4.38 -3.77 9.20
C SER A 148 3.98 -4.92 8.27
N THR A 149 4.70 -6.05 8.35
CA THR A 149 4.35 -7.27 7.60
C THR A 149 2.95 -7.77 7.93
N LYS A 150 2.52 -7.70 9.20
CA LYS A 150 1.18 -8.11 9.58
C LYS A 150 0.13 -7.19 8.95
N LYS A 151 0.31 -5.87 9.07
CA LYS A 151 -0.64 -4.88 8.55
C LYS A 151 -0.80 -4.92 7.03
N ILE A 152 0.30 -5.12 6.30
CA ILE A 152 0.19 -5.26 4.84
C ILE A 152 -0.48 -6.57 4.41
N LYS A 153 -0.35 -7.64 5.18
CA LYS A 153 -1.11 -8.88 4.94
C LYS A 153 -2.59 -8.68 5.19
N GLU A 154 -2.97 -8.03 6.29
CA GLU A 154 -4.37 -7.70 6.58
C GLU A 154 -4.98 -6.85 5.43
N MET A 155 -4.23 -5.87 4.92
CA MET A 155 -4.63 -5.10 3.73
C MET A 155 -4.78 -5.97 2.48
N SER A 156 -3.85 -6.90 2.25
CA SER A 156 -3.91 -7.83 1.12
C SER A 156 -5.10 -8.78 1.21
N ASP A 157 -5.40 -9.29 2.39
CA ASP A 157 -6.43 -10.30 2.62
C ASP A 157 -7.81 -9.74 2.24
N ILE A 158 -8.07 -8.46 2.52
CA ILE A 158 -9.28 -7.75 2.07
C ILE A 158 -9.45 -7.86 0.55
N ILE A 159 -8.40 -7.54 -0.22
CA ILE A 159 -8.44 -7.57 -1.69
C ILE A 159 -8.52 -9.02 -2.21
N VAL A 160 -7.79 -9.94 -1.59
CA VAL A 160 -7.78 -11.36 -1.97
C VAL A 160 -9.15 -11.99 -1.77
N ASP A 161 -9.83 -11.67 -0.66
CA ASP A 161 -11.16 -12.19 -0.37
C ASP A 161 -12.16 -11.74 -1.44
N GLU A 162 -12.15 -10.46 -1.81
CA GLU A 162 -13.01 -9.94 -2.87
C GLU A 162 -12.65 -10.49 -4.25
N TYR A 163 -11.36 -10.55 -4.58
CA TYR A 163 -10.85 -11.17 -5.81
C TYR A 163 -11.33 -12.62 -5.93
N ASN A 164 -11.19 -13.40 -4.86
CA ASN A 164 -11.63 -14.79 -4.82
C ASN A 164 -13.16 -14.91 -4.87
N ARG A 165 -13.89 -13.99 -4.24
CA ARG A 165 -15.36 -13.96 -4.26
C ARG A 165 -15.88 -13.76 -5.68
N LEU A 166 -15.31 -12.81 -6.42
CA LEU A 166 -15.71 -12.54 -7.81
C LEU A 166 -15.29 -13.65 -8.77
N ASN A 167 -14.24 -14.39 -8.46
CA ASN A 167 -13.80 -15.55 -9.24
C ASN A 167 -14.53 -16.86 -8.90
N LYS A 168 -15.41 -16.86 -7.88
CA LYS A 168 -16.32 -17.99 -7.59
C LYS A 168 -17.59 -17.87 -8.45
N GLN A 169 -18.22 -19.00 -8.77
CA GLN A 169 -19.42 -19.06 -9.61
C GLN A 169 -20.51 -18.08 -9.12
N ASN A 170 -21.02 -17.28 -10.07
CA ASN A 170 -22.04 -16.21 -10.00
C ASN A 170 -21.55 -14.76 -10.06
N GLU A 171 -20.25 -14.44 -9.99
CA GLU A 171 -19.69 -13.16 -10.50
C GLU A 171 -20.46 -11.87 -10.08
N ILE A 172 -21.14 -11.87 -8.93
CA ILE A 172 -22.00 -10.76 -8.53
C ILE A 172 -21.15 -9.67 -7.90
N PHE A 173 -21.22 -8.45 -8.44
CA PHE A 173 -20.56 -7.30 -7.85
C PHE A 173 -21.22 -6.89 -6.54
N MET A 174 -20.42 -6.34 -5.62
CA MET A 174 -20.89 -5.82 -4.35
C MET A 174 -22.00 -4.79 -4.55
N ASN A 175 -23.01 -4.82 -3.69
CA ASN A 175 -24.00 -3.76 -3.61
C ASN A 175 -23.41 -2.48 -2.99
N ASN A 176 -24.20 -1.40 -2.92
CA ASN A 176 -23.72 -0.10 -2.44
C ASN A 176 -23.17 -0.13 -1.01
N ILE A 177 -23.79 -0.90 -0.12
CA ILE A 177 -23.40 -0.99 1.28
C ILE A 177 -22.10 -1.79 1.38
N GLU A 178 -22.06 -2.94 0.72
CA GLU A 178 -20.89 -3.82 0.67
C GLU A 178 -19.66 -3.11 0.10
N TYR A 179 -19.81 -2.40 -1.03
CA TYR A 179 -18.71 -1.66 -1.65
C TYR A 179 -18.15 -0.56 -0.73
N ASN A 180 -19.02 0.19 -0.05
CA ASN A 180 -18.56 1.25 0.84
C ASN A 180 -17.81 0.66 2.04
N ILE A 181 -18.33 -0.41 2.64
CA ILE A 181 -17.64 -1.13 3.73
C ILE A 181 -16.29 -1.67 3.26
N PHE A 182 -16.26 -2.30 2.09
CA PHE A 182 -15.03 -2.83 1.50
C PHE A 182 -13.97 -1.74 1.30
N ARG A 183 -14.35 -0.63 0.67
CA ARG A 183 -13.47 0.52 0.42
C ARG A 183 -12.94 1.10 1.74
N ASP A 184 -13.83 1.30 2.72
CA ASP A 184 -13.45 1.93 3.98
C ASP A 184 -12.54 1.01 4.81
N ASN A 185 -12.78 -0.30 4.78
CA ASN A 185 -11.90 -1.30 5.39
C ASN A 185 -10.52 -1.32 4.72
N PHE A 186 -10.46 -1.28 3.38
CA PHE A 186 -9.19 -1.24 2.65
C PHE A 186 -8.39 0.03 2.97
N ALA A 187 -9.03 1.19 2.94
CA ALA A 187 -8.41 2.47 3.28
C ALA A 187 -7.89 2.49 4.73
N GLN A 188 -8.68 1.97 5.67
CA GLN A 188 -8.25 1.86 7.07
C GLN A 188 -7.03 0.93 7.22
N ALA A 189 -7.03 -0.22 6.54
CA ALA A 189 -5.89 -1.15 6.57
C ALA A 189 -4.62 -0.53 5.97
N GLN A 190 -4.77 0.28 4.92
CA GLN A 190 -3.66 1.03 4.31
C GLN A 190 -3.06 2.05 5.29
N ILE A 191 -3.89 2.81 6.00
CA ILE A 191 -3.44 3.75 7.04
C ILE A 191 -2.71 3.00 8.17
N GLU A 192 -3.27 1.88 8.62
CA GLU A 192 -2.65 1.07 9.68
C GLU A 192 -1.30 0.50 9.26
N TYR A 193 -1.15 0.09 8.00
CA TYR A 193 0.14 -0.28 7.42
C TYR A 193 1.13 0.88 7.47
N TYR A 194 0.73 2.06 7.01
CA TYR A 194 1.62 3.23 6.98
C TYR A 194 2.03 3.69 8.39
N ILE A 195 1.14 3.60 9.37
CA ILE A 195 1.48 3.85 10.78
C ILE A 195 2.49 2.81 11.28
N ALA A 196 2.30 1.53 10.95
CA ALA A 196 3.18 0.46 11.39
C ALA A 196 4.59 0.58 10.78
N ILE A 197 4.70 0.87 9.47
CA ILE A 197 5.99 0.99 8.79
C ILE A 197 6.80 2.18 9.26
N ASN A 198 6.15 3.31 9.57
CA ASN A 198 6.86 4.46 10.16
C ASN A 198 7.41 4.12 11.55
N LYS A 199 6.61 3.48 12.41
CA LYS A 199 7.07 3.04 13.74
C LYS A 199 8.20 2.02 13.66
N ASP A 200 8.16 1.11 12.68
CA ASP A 200 9.25 0.14 12.48
C ASP A 200 10.51 0.81 11.90
N PHE A 201 10.34 1.83 11.04
CA PHE A 201 11.45 2.62 10.52
C PHE A 201 12.14 3.46 11.59
N GLU A 202 11.41 4.08 12.51
CA GLU A 202 11.99 4.84 13.64
C GLU A 202 12.93 3.98 14.49
N LYS A 203 12.69 2.66 14.58
CA LYS A 203 13.58 1.72 15.29
C LYS A 203 14.88 1.40 14.55
N LEU A 204 15.02 1.82 13.28
CA LEU A 204 16.27 1.69 12.53
C LEU A 204 17.27 2.83 12.81
N GLN A 205 16.80 3.95 13.39
CA GLN A 205 17.61 5.08 13.82
C GLN A 205 18.28 4.77 15.16
#